data_AF-A0A9Q4G0W9-F1
#
_entry.id   AF-A0A9Q4G0W9-F1
#
_cell.length_a   1.000
_cell.length_b   1.000
_cell.length_c   1.000
_cell.angle_alpha   90.00
_cell.angle_beta   90.00
_cell.angle_gamma   90.00
#
_symmetry.space_group_name_H-M   'P 1'
#
loop_
_entity.id
_entity.type
_entity.pdbx_description
1 polymer ?
#
loop_
_entity_poly.entity_id
_entity_poly.type
_entity_poly.pdbx_seq_one_letter_code
_entity_poly.pdbx_strand_id
1 'polypeptide(L)'
;MKTPLLASLCVAALALTACDKKPNEAPASSAATTSSPATTQPATVALSTNNLKDIKNDLVEIQTLSQNRSKEALDLQDKANQAAQKGDKASLRTTVAEMKTYIANFNRDLDALSLKSTELDKVREKIKESNNLGIELSEESIAEKPDMKKIDELRNRAMQLQKELVADMQALENKVKTAQ
;
A
#
# COMPACT_ATOMS: atom_id res chain seq x y z
N MET A 1 21.98 -6.18 12.99
CA MET A 1 21.00 -7.21 12.55
C MET A 1 20.13 -6.56 11.48
N LYS A 2 20.17 -7.07 10.25
CA LYS A 2 19.51 -6.49 9.07
C LYS A 2 18.18 -7.21 8.87
N THR A 3 17.07 -6.64 9.30
CA THR A 3 15.73 -7.08 8.92
C THR A 3 15.30 -6.32 7.67
N PRO A 4 15.15 -6.97 6.49
CA PRO A 4 14.57 -6.29 5.34
C PRO A 4 13.07 -6.07 5.59
N LEU A 5 12.71 -4.79 5.60
CA LEU A 5 11.39 -4.18 5.86
C LEU A 5 10.25 -4.58 4.89
N LEU A 6 10.42 -5.62 4.08
CA LEU A 6 9.54 -5.94 2.94
C LEU A 6 8.89 -7.33 3.01
N ALA A 7 8.88 -7.99 4.17
CA ALA A 7 8.36 -9.35 4.30
C ALA A 7 6.88 -9.45 4.72
N SER A 8 6.17 -8.34 4.94
CA SER A 8 4.78 -8.39 5.46
C SER A 8 3.71 -7.79 4.55
N LEU A 9 4.04 -7.40 3.31
CA LEU A 9 3.02 -7.19 2.28
C LEU A 9 2.91 -8.50 1.50
N CYS A 10 2.03 -9.38 1.97
CA CYS A 10 1.85 -10.70 1.42
C CYS A 10 1.13 -10.61 0.06
N VAL A 11 1.90 -10.32 -1.00
CA VAL A 11 1.45 -10.45 -2.38
C VAL A 11 1.86 -11.84 -2.85
N ALA A 12 0.87 -12.69 -3.13
CA ALA A 12 1.08 -13.99 -3.73
C ALA A 12 1.87 -13.82 -5.05
N ALA A 13 3.17 -14.09 -4.98
CA ALA A 13 4.05 -14.11 -6.14
C ALA A 13 3.82 -15.43 -6.89
N LEU A 14 2.96 -15.41 -7.91
CA LEU A 14 3.12 -16.31 -9.05
C LEU A 14 4.32 -15.80 -9.86
N ALA A 15 5.52 -16.25 -9.48
CA ALA A 15 6.74 -15.93 -10.20
C ALA A 15 6.92 -16.87 -11.40
N LEU A 16 7.02 -16.31 -12.61
CA LEU A 16 7.84 -16.89 -13.67
C LEU A 16 8.47 -15.79 -14.53
N THR A 17 9.78 -15.92 -14.69
CA THR A 17 10.71 -15.28 -15.63
C THR A 17 11.37 -13.95 -15.23
N ALA A 18 12.62 -14.14 -14.78
CA ALA A 18 13.82 -13.34 -14.97
C ALA A 18 13.78 -12.17 -15.98
N CYS A 19 14.41 -11.04 -15.62
CA CYS A 19 15.64 -10.62 -16.30
C CYS A 19 16.35 -9.48 -15.55
N ASP A 20 17.66 -9.57 -15.68
CA ASP A 20 18.74 -8.85 -15.03
C ASP A 20 18.88 -7.37 -15.46
N LYS A 21 19.68 -6.65 -14.66
CA LYS A 21 20.49 -5.45 -14.98
C LYS A 21 19.91 -4.03 -14.86
N LYS A 22 20.34 -3.37 -13.77
CA LYS A 22 20.62 -1.92 -13.56
C LYS A 22 21.92 -1.49 -14.29
N PRO A 23 22.42 -0.23 -14.20
CA PRO A 23 21.83 1.08 -13.84
C PRO A 23 22.26 2.22 -14.82
N ASN A 24 21.79 3.48 -14.65
CA ASN A 24 22.65 4.62 -14.25
C ASN A 24 21.95 6.01 -14.17
N GLU A 25 22.28 6.73 -13.09
CA GLU A 25 22.44 8.16 -12.74
C GLU A 25 21.68 9.36 -13.39
N ALA A 26 21.45 10.35 -12.51
CA ALA A 26 20.95 11.73 -12.69
C ALA A 26 22.11 12.75 -13.00
N PRO A 27 21.90 14.09 -13.16
CA PRO A 27 21.59 15.00 -12.01
C PRO A 27 20.82 16.35 -12.27
N ALA A 28 20.28 16.89 -11.16
CA ALA A 28 20.08 18.27 -10.64
C ALA A 28 19.85 19.55 -11.50
N SER A 29 18.84 20.38 -11.15
CA SER A 29 19.00 21.68 -10.39
C SER A 29 17.77 22.63 -10.36
N SER A 30 17.49 23.14 -9.14
CA SER A 30 17.16 24.52 -8.69
C SER A 30 15.90 25.34 -9.10
N ALA A 31 15.05 25.56 -8.08
CA ALA A 31 14.50 26.81 -7.48
C ALA A 31 13.70 27.88 -8.29
N ALA A 32 12.51 28.24 -7.77
CA ALA A 32 12.07 29.63 -7.54
C ALA A 32 10.80 29.71 -6.65
N THR A 33 10.80 30.65 -5.70
CA THR A 33 9.73 31.03 -4.77
C THR A 33 8.86 32.17 -5.30
N THR A 34 7.55 32.14 -5.08
CA THR A 34 6.69 33.34 -5.02
C THR A 34 5.49 33.14 -4.07
N SER A 35 5.27 34.12 -3.21
CA SER A 35 4.27 34.22 -2.14
C SER A 35 3.10 35.16 -2.51
N SER A 36 1.88 34.89 -2.00
CA SER A 36 0.79 35.82 -1.60
C SER A 36 -0.57 35.07 -1.46
N PRO A 37 -1.63 35.66 -0.87
CA PRO A 37 -1.91 35.86 0.57
C PRO A 37 -3.08 34.99 1.09
N ALA A 38 -3.24 34.99 2.42
CA ALA A 38 -4.12 34.11 3.19
C ALA A 38 -5.63 34.34 2.99
N THR A 39 -6.36 33.25 2.80
CA THR A 39 -7.80 33.12 3.09
C THR A 39 -7.98 32.08 4.20
N THR A 40 -8.67 32.45 5.28
CA THR A 40 -9.00 31.58 6.42
C THR A 40 -9.97 30.48 6.00
N GLN A 41 -9.39 29.41 5.46
CA GLN A 41 -10.00 28.10 5.27
C GLN A 41 -10.04 27.36 6.63
N PRO A 42 -11.04 26.51 6.90
CA PRO A 42 -11.02 25.62 8.07
C PRO A 42 -9.66 24.96 8.13
N ALA A 43 -9.05 24.88 9.32
CA ALA A 43 -7.69 24.39 9.50
C ALA A 43 -7.54 22.97 8.93
N THR A 44 -7.25 22.89 7.63
CA THR A 44 -6.61 21.74 7.01
C THR A 44 -5.32 21.61 7.75
N VAL A 45 -5.11 20.47 8.42
CA VAL A 45 -3.82 20.14 9.02
C VAL A 45 -2.78 20.40 7.94
N ALA A 46 -1.99 21.46 8.11
CA ALA A 46 -1.06 21.88 7.08
C ALA A 46 0.04 20.81 7.02
N LEU A 47 -0.03 19.97 6.01
CA LEU A 47 0.96 18.92 5.80
C LEU A 47 2.30 19.59 5.47
N SER A 48 3.36 19.10 6.08
CA SER A 48 4.71 19.45 5.70
C SER A 48 5.09 18.73 4.40
N THR A 49 6.02 19.30 3.66
CA THR A 49 6.58 18.72 2.44
C THR A 49 8.09 18.71 2.56
N ASN A 50 8.74 17.59 2.22
CA ASN A 50 10.19 17.41 2.36
C ASN A 50 10.74 17.60 3.79
N ASN A 51 9.89 17.52 4.82
CA ASN A 51 10.33 17.57 6.22
C ASN A 51 10.75 16.17 6.69
N LEU A 52 12.06 15.97 6.88
CA LEU A 52 12.62 14.65 7.23
C LEU A 52 12.12 14.10 8.58
N LYS A 53 11.89 14.97 9.56
CA LYS A 53 11.41 14.54 10.88
C LYS A 53 9.98 14.01 10.79
N ASP A 54 9.13 14.71 10.05
CA ASP A 54 7.74 14.29 9.85
C ASP A 54 7.68 13.01 9.00
N ILE A 55 8.42 12.95 7.88
CA ILE A 55 8.52 11.73 7.05
C ILE A 55 8.98 10.52 7.87
N LYS A 56 10.00 10.68 8.72
CA LYS A 56 10.52 9.60 9.57
C LYS A 56 9.46 9.13 10.57
N ASN A 57 8.77 10.05 11.22
CA ASN A 57 7.74 9.72 12.20
C ASN A 57 6.55 9.02 11.53
N ASP A 58 6.08 9.56 10.41
CA ASP A 58 4.95 9.00 9.65
C ASP A 58 5.25 7.60 9.09
N LEU A 59 6.49 7.36 8.62
CA LEU A 59 6.95 6.04 8.22
C LEU A 59 6.82 5.03 9.37
N VAL A 60 7.21 5.43 10.59
CA VAL A 60 7.08 4.57 11.77
C VAL A 60 5.61 4.29 12.08
N GLU A 61 4.72 5.30 12.01
CA GLU A 61 3.29 5.11 12.27
C GLU A 61 2.66 4.10 11.29
N ILE A 62 2.89 4.25 9.98
CA ILE A 62 2.37 3.32 8.96
C ILE A 62 2.97 1.91 9.14
N GLN A 63 4.27 1.81 9.43
CA GLN A 63 4.93 0.51 9.66
C GLN A 63 4.39 -0.18 10.91
N THR A 64 4.20 0.55 12.01
CA THR A 64 3.64 0.01 13.25
C THR A 64 2.21 -0.47 13.04
N LEU A 65 1.36 0.31 12.36
CA LEU A 65 0.00 -0.13 12.04
C LEU A 65 0.01 -1.41 11.19
N SER A 66 0.85 -1.46 10.15
CA SER A 66 0.98 -2.62 9.27
C SER A 66 1.44 -3.87 10.03
N GLN A 67 2.42 -3.72 10.92
CA GLN A 67 2.93 -4.82 11.75
C GLN A 67 1.86 -5.34 12.72
N ASN A 68 1.12 -4.45 13.39
CA ASN A 68 0.06 -4.81 14.33
C ASN A 68 -1.08 -5.59 13.66
N ARG A 69 -1.27 -5.38 12.35
CA ARG A 69 -2.35 -5.96 11.55
C ARG A 69 -1.91 -7.15 10.69
N SER A 70 -0.60 -7.45 10.67
CA SER A 70 0.00 -8.48 9.80
C SER A 70 -0.51 -9.90 10.08
N LYS A 71 -0.63 -10.27 11.37
CA LYS A 71 -1.05 -11.62 11.76
C LYS A 71 -2.48 -11.95 11.27
N GLU A 72 -3.38 -10.98 11.39
CA GLU A 72 -4.77 -11.11 10.94
C GLU A 72 -4.85 -11.22 9.40
N ALA A 73 -4.08 -10.40 8.68
CA ALA A 73 -3.98 -10.51 7.22
C ALA A 73 -3.46 -11.89 6.77
N LEU A 74 -2.40 -12.40 7.42
CA LEU A 74 -1.83 -13.70 7.10
C LEU A 74 -2.82 -14.85 7.35
N ASP A 75 -3.54 -14.83 8.47
CA ASP A 75 -4.56 -15.84 8.77
C ASP A 75 -5.69 -15.85 7.71
N LEU A 76 -6.15 -14.67 7.31
CA LEU A 76 -7.16 -14.54 6.25
C LEU A 76 -6.63 -15.06 4.90
N GLN A 77 -5.40 -14.73 4.54
CA GLN A 77 -4.78 -15.22 3.32
C GLN A 77 -4.62 -16.74 3.33
N ASP A 78 -4.19 -17.32 4.45
CA ASP A 78 -4.06 -18.76 4.61
C ASP A 78 -5.41 -19.47 4.48
N LYS A 79 -6.47 -18.92 5.09
CA LYS A 79 -7.85 -19.42 4.92
C LYS A 79 -8.29 -19.38 3.46
N ALA A 80 -8.05 -18.27 2.76
CA ALA A 80 -8.43 -18.12 1.36
C ALA A 80 -7.68 -19.13 0.47
N ASN A 81 -6.38 -19.27 0.69
CA ASN A 81 -5.54 -20.23 -0.04
C ASN A 81 -6.01 -21.68 0.20
N GLN A 82 -6.30 -22.04 1.45
CA GLN A 82 -6.81 -23.37 1.78
C GLN A 82 -8.18 -23.65 1.15
N ALA A 83 -9.10 -22.68 1.19
CA ALA A 83 -10.41 -22.80 0.56
C ALA A 83 -10.28 -22.95 -0.96
N ALA A 84 -9.42 -22.15 -1.60
CA ALA A 84 -9.16 -22.22 -3.03
C ALA A 84 -8.56 -23.58 -3.45
N GLN A 85 -7.57 -24.09 -2.72
CA GLN A 85 -6.95 -25.39 -2.99
C GLN A 85 -7.94 -26.56 -2.87
N LYS A 86 -8.89 -26.47 -1.94
CA LYS A 86 -9.95 -27.46 -1.75
C LYS A 86 -11.13 -27.31 -2.72
N GLY A 87 -11.15 -26.24 -3.52
CA GLY A 87 -12.32 -25.89 -4.35
C GLY A 87 -13.56 -25.53 -3.52
N ASP A 88 -13.39 -25.19 -2.24
CA ASP A 88 -14.47 -24.87 -1.32
C ASP A 88 -14.96 -23.43 -1.52
N LYS A 89 -15.90 -23.27 -2.44
CA LYS A 89 -16.48 -21.97 -2.80
C LYS A 89 -17.22 -21.30 -1.63
N ALA A 90 -17.78 -22.07 -0.69
CA ALA A 90 -18.50 -21.51 0.45
C ALA A 90 -17.51 -20.88 1.43
N SER A 91 -16.47 -21.63 1.81
CA SER A 91 -15.39 -21.09 2.66
C SER A 91 -14.69 -19.91 2.00
N LEU A 92 -14.45 -19.97 0.68
CA LEU A 92 -13.80 -18.88 -0.03
C LEU A 92 -14.65 -17.58 0.00
N ARG A 93 -15.98 -17.67 -0.17
CA ARG A 93 -16.88 -16.52 -0.04
C ARG A 93 -16.88 -15.95 1.37
N THR A 94 -16.91 -16.81 2.39
CA THR A 94 -16.81 -16.38 3.79
C THR A 94 -15.51 -15.65 4.05
N THR A 95 -14.37 -16.20 3.62
CA THR A 95 -13.07 -15.54 3.81
C THR A 95 -12.95 -14.22 3.07
N VAL A 96 -13.51 -14.09 1.85
CA VAL A 96 -13.52 -12.80 1.14
C VAL A 96 -14.37 -11.75 1.88
N ALA A 97 -15.49 -12.14 2.49
CA ALA A 97 -16.27 -11.24 3.34
C ALA A 97 -15.50 -10.80 4.62
N GLU A 98 -14.76 -11.73 5.23
CA GLU A 98 -13.87 -11.42 6.36
C GLU A 98 -12.74 -10.46 5.94
N MET A 99 -12.10 -10.71 4.78
CA MET A 99 -11.08 -9.82 4.21
C MET A 99 -11.62 -8.41 3.96
N LYS A 100 -12.85 -8.30 3.44
CA LYS A 100 -13.51 -6.99 3.22
C LYS A 100 -13.67 -6.21 4.51
N THR A 101 -14.08 -6.90 5.57
CA THR A 101 -14.23 -6.30 6.92
C THR A 101 -12.87 -5.87 7.47
N TYR A 102 -11.86 -6.74 7.36
CA TYR A 102 -10.48 -6.43 7.75
C TYR A 102 -9.94 -5.20 7.01
N ILE A 103 -10.09 -5.14 5.69
CA ILE A 103 -9.62 -4.02 4.86
C ILE A 103 -10.35 -2.72 5.20
N ALA A 104 -11.66 -2.76 5.42
CA ALA A 104 -12.41 -1.58 5.85
C ALA A 104 -11.89 -1.03 7.19
N ASN A 105 -11.62 -1.92 8.15
CA ASN A 105 -11.04 -1.53 9.44
C ASN A 105 -9.61 -1.01 9.30
N PHE A 106 -8.78 -1.65 8.48
CA PHE A 106 -7.41 -1.22 8.23
C PHE A 106 -7.36 0.16 7.57
N ASN A 107 -8.20 0.40 6.56
CA ASN A 107 -8.31 1.71 5.90
C ASN A 107 -8.79 2.79 6.87
N ARG A 108 -9.75 2.49 7.75
CA ARG A 108 -10.18 3.41 8.80
C ARG A 108 -9.05 3.74 9.78
N ASP A 109 -8.26 2.74 10.18
CA ASP A 109 -7.12 2.96 11.07
C ASP A 109 -6.01 3.78 10.39
N LEU A 110 -5.79 3.57 9.08
CA LEU A 110 -4.90 4.38 8.26
C LEU A 110 -5.34 5.85 8.25
N ASP A 111 -6.63 6.12 8.03
CA ASP A 111 -7.21 7.46 8.05
C ASP A 111 -7.10 8.10 9.44
N ALA A 112 -7.13 7.30 10.51
CA ALA A 112 -6.98 7.77 11.88
C ALA A 112 -5.53 8.13 12.28
N LEU A 113 -4.52 7.73 11.49
CA LEU A 113 -3.14 8.15 11.75
C LEU A 113 -3.01 9.67 11.63
N SER A 114 -2.21 10.28 12.49
CA SER A 114 -2.01 11.74 12.49
C SER A 114 -0.78 12.12 11.67
N LEU A 115 -0.73 11.64 10.42
CA LEU A 115 0.38 11.86 9.50
C LEU A 115 0.56 13.36 9.23
N LYS A 116 1.82 13.79 9.16
CA LYS A 116 2.19 15.20 9.01
C LYS A 116 2.81 15.51 7.67
N SER A 117 3.36 14.53 6.98
CA SER A 117 4.05 14.67 5.71
C SER A 117 3.13 14.39 4.53
N THR A 118 3.22 15.25 3.52
CA THR A 118 2.51 15.10 2.25
C THR A 118 2.91 13.82 1.53
N GLU A 119 4.17 13.38 1.70
CA GLU A 119 4.67 12.16 1.10
C GLU A 119 3.98 10.90 1.65
N LEU A 120 3.83 10.78 2.97
CA LEU A 120 3.22 9.58 3.56
C LEU A 120 1.70 9.61 3.50
N ASP A 121 1.09 10.79 3.42
CA ASP A 121 -0.33 10.91 3.09
C ASP A 121 -0.65 10.35 1.69
N LYS A 122 0.20 10.63 0.70
CA LYS A 122 0.08 10.00 -0.64
C LYS A 122 0.26 8.48 -0.60
N VAL A 123 1.20 7.99 0.21
CA VAL A 123 1.41 6.55 0.40
C VAL A 123 0.18 5.92 1.04
N ARG A 124 -0.40 6.54 2.08
CA ARG A 124 -1.65 6.09 2.71
C ARG A 124 -2.75 5.91 1.67
N GLU A 125 -2.98 6.91 0.82
CA GLU A 125 -4.02 6.83 -0.21
C GLU A 125 -3.77 5.70 -1.21
N LYS A 126 -2.51 5.49 -1.64
CA LYS A 126 -2.16 4.35 -2.49
C LYS A 126 -2.35 3.00 -1.80
N ILE A 127 -2.07 2.89 -0.49
CA ILE A 127 -2.33 1.67 0.28
C ILE A 127 -3.83 1.37 0.28
N LYS A 128 -4.67 2.38 0.55
CA LYS A 128 -6.13 2.25 0.53
C LYS A 128 -6.64 1.84 -0.86
N GLU A 129 -6.13 2.47 -1.92
CA GLU A 129 -6.45 2.09 -3.29
C GLU A 129 -6.11 0.62 -3.56
N SER A 130 -4.92 0.17 -3.14
CA SER A 130 -4.46 -1.22 -3.30
C SER A 130 -5.36 -2.20 -2.57
N ASN A 131 -5.74 -1.88 -1.33
CA ASN A 131 -6.63 -2.72 -0.54
C ASN A 131 -8.01 -2.85 -1.18
N ASN A 132 -8.59 -1.72 -1.63
CA ASN A 132 -9.90 -1.72 -2.28
C ASN A 132 -9.88 -2.52 -3.59
N LEU A 133 -8.81 -2.37 -4.37
CA LEU A 133 -8.60 -3.11 -5.60
C LEU A 133 -8.46 -4.63 -5.35
N GLY A 134 -7.76 -5.02 -4.27
CA GLY A 134 -7.65 -6.41 -3.85
C GLY A 134 -8.99 -7.05 -3.49
N ILE A 135 -9.89 -6.29 -2.85
CA ILE A 135 -11.27 -6.74 -2.60
C ILE A 135 -12.04 -6.88 -3.90
N GLU A 136 -12.01 -5.88 -4.79
CA GLU A 136 -12.74 -5.94 -6.05
C GLU A 136 -12.29 -7.13 -6.91
N LEU A 137 -10.98 -7.37 -6.98
CA LEU A 137 -10.42 -8.53 -7.66
C LEU A 137 -10.90 -9.84 -7.03
N SER A 138 -10.93 -9.93 -5.70
CA SER A 138 -11.37 -11.11 -4.98
C SER A 138 -12.86 -11.39 -5.20
N GLU A 139 -13.70 -10.37 -5.10
CA GLU A 139 -15.15 -10.46 -5.33
C GLU A 139 -15.46 -10.89 -6.77
N GLU A 140 -14.80 -10.30 -7.76
CA GLU A 140 -14.98 -10.67 -9.17
C GLU A 140 -14.51 -12.10 -9.45
N SER A 141 -13.38 -12.51 -8.85
CA SER A 141 -12.81 -13.86 -9.04
C SER A 141 -13.68 -14.98 -8.50
N ILE A 142 -14.53 -14.69 -7.50
CA ILE A 142 -15.41 -15.69 -6.85
C ILE A 142 -16.88 -15.54 -7.24
N ALA A 143 -17.18 -14.59 -8.13
CA ALA A 143 -18.52 -14.38 -8.66
C ALA A 143 -19.04 -15.67 -9.33
N GLU A 144 -20.37 -15.82 -9.38
CA GLU A 144 -20.97 -16.96 -10.08
C GLU A 144 -20.62 -16.99 -11.57
N LYS A 145 -20.46 -15.80 -12.16
CA LYS A 145 -20.00 -15.58 -13.53
C LYS A 145 -18.89 -14.53 -13.52
N PRO A 146 -17.63 -14.93 -13.32
CA PRO A 146 -16.51 -14.00 -13.30
C PRO A 146 -16.32 -13.29 -14.64
N ASP A 147 -16.15 -11.97 -14.63
CA ASP A 147 -15.70 -11.22 -15.78
C ASP A 147 -14.17 -11.30 -15.90
N MET A 148 -13.70 -12.20 -16.77
CA MET A 148 -12.26 -12.42 -16.98
C MET A 148 -11.51 -11.18 -17.48
N LYS A 149 -12.17 -10.32 -18.27
CA LYS A 149 -11.55 -9.08 -18.76
C LYS A 149 -11.35 -8.11 -17.61
N LYS A 150 -12.38 -7.93 -16.78
CA LYS A 150 -12.30 -7.10 -15.58
C LYS A 150 -11.25 -7.63 -14.60
N ILE A 151 -11.18 -8.94 -14.39
CA ILE A 151 -10.16 -9.58 -13.56
C ILE A 151 -8.75 -9.25 -14.04
N ASP A 152 -8.50 -9.33 -15.35
CA ASP A 152 -7.18 -9.02 -15.91
C ASP A 152 -6.84 -7.53 -15.79
N GLU A 153 -7.81 -6.63 -15.99
CA GLU A 153 -7.65 -5.19 -15.75
C GLU A 153 -7.30 -4.88 -14.28
N LEU A 154 -8.04 -5.49 -13.35
CA LEU A 154 -7.81 -5.34 -11.90
C LEU A 154 -6.44 -5.88 -11.50
N ARG A 155 -6.04 -7.05 -12.01
CA ARG A 155 -4.70 -7.61 -11.78
C ARG A 155 -3.58 -6.70 -12.28
N ASN A 156 -3.73 -6.15 -13.48
CA ASN A 156 -2.76 -5.23 -14.05
C ASN A 156 -2.63 -3.96 -13.23
N ARG A 157 -3.76 -3.38 -12.80
CA ARG A 157 -3.76 -2.22 -11.89
C ARG A 157 -3.11 -2.56 -10.55
N ALA A 158 -3.35 -3.75 -10.01
CA ALA A 158 -2.81 -4.18 -8.72
C ALA A 158 -1.29 -4.30 -8.79
N MET A 159 -0.78 -4.93 -9.85
CA MET A 159 0.66 -5.04 -10.09
C MET A 159 1.32 -3.68 -10.28
N GLN A 160 0.68 -2.77 -11.01
CA GLN A 160 1.22 -1.43 -11.23
C GLN A 160 1.27 -0.64 -9.91
N LEU A 161 0.17 -0.62 -9.17
CA LEU A 161 0.07 0.08 -7.90
C LEU A 161 1.04 -0.49 -6.85
N GLN A 162 1.22 -1.81 -6.82
CA GLN A 162 2.21 -2.48 -5.97
C GLN A 162 3.64 -2.00 -6.27
N LYS A 163 4.00 -1.88 -7.55
CA LYS A 163 5.32 -1.37 -7.96
C LYS A 163 5.52 0.08 -7.52
N GLU A 164 4.50 0.90 -7.69
CA GLU A 164 4.54 2.31 -7.26
C GLU A 164 4.68 2.43 -5.75
N LEU A 165 3.89 1.70 -4.98
CA LEU A 165 3.97 1.67 -3.51
C LEU A 165 5.36 1.27 -3.02
N VAL A 166 5.94 0.21 -3.61
CA VAL A 166 7.29 -0.24 -3.26
C VAL A 166 8.33 0.82 -3.61
N ALA A 167 8.23 1.44 -4.78
CA ALA A 167 9.16 2.48 -5.21
C ALA A 167 9.08 3.72 -4.30
N ASP A 168 7.87 4.18 -3.99
CA ASP A 168 7.64 5.34 -3.12
C ASP A 168 8.17 5.08 -1.70
N MET A 169 7.85 3.93 -1.11
CA MET A 169 8.35 3.53 0.22
C MET A 169 9.87 3.44 0.25
N GLN A 170 10.49 2.80 -0.76
CA GLN A 170 11.95 2.72 -0.85
C GLN A 170 12.60 4.11 -1.00
N ALA A 171 12.02 4.99 -1.81
CA ALA A 171 12.52 6.36 -1.98
C ALA A 171 12.47 7.13 -0.66
N LEU A 172 11.38 7.01 0.10
CA LEU A 172 11.20 7.69 1.39
C LEU A 172 12.13 7.12 2.46
N GLU A 173 12.28 5.80 2.54
CA GLU A 173 13.26 5.19 3.43
C GLU A 173 14.69 5.63 3.11
N ASN A 174 15.06 5.66 1.82
CA ASN A 174 16.39 6.10 1.41
C ASN A 174 16.62 7.56 1.77
N LYS A 175 15.63 8.44 1.53
CA LYS A 175 15.68 9.85 1.90
C LYS A 175 15.91 10.06 3.40
N VAL A 176 15.28 9.24 4.25
CA VAL A 176 15.49 9.29 5.71
C VAL A 176 16.87 8.74 6.11
N LYS A 177 17.38 7.70 5.41
CA LYS A 177 18.68 7.09 5.69
C LYS A 177 19.85 7.98 5.28
N THR A 178 19.78 8.64 4.12
CA THR A 178 20.88 9.47 3.59
C THR A 178 21.01 10.83 4.25
N ALA A 179 20.02 11.24 5.05
CA ALA A 179 20.04 12.49 5.80
C ALA A 179 20.47 12.33 7.27
N GLN A 180 20.90 11.13 7.67
CA GLN A 180 21.52 10.83 8.97
C GLN A 180 23.04 10.92 8.88
#